data_AF-A0A7C8K4H1-F1
#
_entry.id   AF-A0A7C8K4H1-F1
#
_cell.length_a   1.000
_cell.length_b   1.000
_cell.length_c   1.000
_cell.angle_alpha   90.00
_cell.angle_beta   90.00
_cell.angle_gamma   90.00
#
_symmetry.space_group_name_H-M   'P 1'
#
loop_
_entity.id
_entity.type
_entity.pdbx_description
1 polymer ?
#
loop_
_entity_poly.entity_id
_entity_poly.type
_entity_poly.pdbx_seq_one_letter_code
_entity_poly.pdbx_strand_id
1 'polypeptide(L)'
;MTFSTQTASTNTQTPPLLLSSLPPEILHSIISYIDWRGVNCLMRVCKSLYNVAYHHLLEDVTFRSFQDDPEEFCMDPDRWGQMINRDRLSHLISAAPSLPWNWTRRIEIQELYAIANLKLLKVLQAKIKGGMMNPQHMEIDVTEDLMGYQTSLQPCTDIGFFDTMKSYTADKTINKFSYSLIGGSLLFKMEGLIPFEIVAKLSFVYDHSEMRIVESKRVIFSGLITLLGAAVNLRKLSLCIKNIGLEEDDMELVEGIQRAFDRLHTLVELNIVTGFLKDSIFINPPPDIKFLLLRCGHTPLWWHKFSQCKLPKIESLTLIPDDSRWCSEHERERLLEAERHLISADSSGKFQIADLAMTTLYHFRGTFDSSAPSNFLDLLFEKNPGLTRASNDVMFYQIIRPMVSMTISRIRERIIKYRDSAADEYCEKWKAGKRGEELEKDLLKGILEVLTKEALEGKREE
;
A
#
# COMPACT_ATOMS: atom_id res chain seq x y z
N MET A 1 -74.33 31.38 21.35
CA MET A 1 -73.57 30.71 20.27
C MET A 1 -72.12 30.63 20.70
N THR A 2 -71.66 29.46 21.10
CA THR A 2 -70.25 29.16 21.38
C THR A 2 -70.05 27.70 21.05
N PHE A 3 -69.35 27.45 19.94
CA PHE A 3 -68.78 26.15 19.60
C PHE A 3 -67.53 25.94 20.46
N SER A 4 -67.42 24.79 21.12
CA SER A 4 -66.14 24.31 21.66
C SER A 4 -65.83 22.96 21.03
N THR A 5 -64.83 22.98 20.17
CA THR A 5 -64.24 21.86 19.44
C THR A 5 -63.46 20.94 20.38
N GLN A 6 -63.77 19.64 20.34
CA GLN A 6 -62.89 18.59 20.86
C GLN A 6 -61.68 18.43 19.93
N THR A 7 -60.47 18.65 20.45
CA THR A 7 -59.23 18.23 19.80
C THR A 7 -58.74 16.93 20.45
N ALA A 8 -58.91 15.82 19.74
CA ALA A 8 -58.15 14.61 19.97
C ALA A 8 -56.75 14.79 19.34
N SER A 9 -55.70 14.68 20.16
CA SER A 9 -54.31 14.61 19.71
C SER A 9 -53.69 13.34 20.27
N THR A 10 -53.70 12.28 19.48
CA THR A 10 -52.91 11.06 19.71
C THR A 10 -51.51 11.28 19.14
N ASN A 11 -50.62 11.86 19.93
CA ASN A 11 -49.18 11.85 19.68
C ASN A 11 -48.61 10.50 20.11
N THR A 12 -48.70 9.48 19.25
CA THR A 12 -47.85 8.29 19.35
C THR A 12 -46.45 8.67 18.87
N GLN A 13 -45.63 9.23 19.77
CA GLN A 13 -44.19 9.33 19.55
C GLN A 13 -43.60 7.93 19.49
N THR A 14 -43.14 7.53 18.31
CA THR A 14 -42.33 6.33 18.12
C THR A 14 -41.10 6.44 19.03
N PRO A 15 -40.84 5.47 19.92
CA PRO A 15 -39.70 5.54 20.82
C PRO A 15 -38.40 5.64 20.02
N PRO A 16 -37.41 6.42 20.47
CA PRO A 16 -36.12 6.53 19.78
C PRO A 16 -35.51 5.14 19.64
N LEU A 17 -35.15 4.76 18.41
CA LEU A 17 -34.41 3.53 18.14
C LEU A 17 -33.10 3.58 18.93
N LEU A 18 -33.05 2.82 20.03
CA LEU A 18 -31.84 2.69 20.82
C LEU A 18 -30.87 1.80 20.06
N LEU A 19 -29.65 2.28 19.78
CA LEU A 19 -28.60 1.46 19.15
C LEU A 19 -28.42 0.10 19.85
N SER A 20 -28.61 0.04 21.17
CA SER A 20 -28.54 -1.21 21.95
C SER A 20 -29.64 -2.24 21.65
N SER A 21 -30.68 -1.85 20.91
CA SER A 21 -31.75 -2.75 20.44
C SER A 21 -31.49 -3.35 19.07
N LEU A 22 -30.44 -2.90 18.37
CA LEU A 22 -30.05 -3.47 17.09
C LEU A 22 -29.39 -4.84 17.29
N PRO A 23 -29.62 -5.79 16.36
CA PRO A 23 -28.88 -7.04 16.33
C PRO A 23 -27.36 -6.82 16.34
N PRO A 24 -26.58 -7.65 17.06
CA PRO A 24 -25.12 -7.53 17.14
C PRO A 24 -24.44 -7.48 15.77
N GLU A 25 -24.97 -8.17 14.78
CA GLU A 25 -24.44 -8.22 13.42
C GLU A 25 -24.54 -6.85 12.75
N ILE A 26 -25.67 -6.16 12.92
CA ILE A 26 -25.88 -4.80 12.39
C ILE A 26 -24.98 -3.81 13.11
N LEU A 27 -24.87 -3.92 14.44
CA LEU A 27 -23.96 -3.08 15.23
C LEU A 27 -22.50 -3.28 14.82
N HIS A 28 -22.10 -4.53 14.57
CA HIS A 28 -20.76 -4.85 14.11
C HIS A 28 -20.50 -4.26 12.72
N SER A 29 -21.44 -4.38 11.78
CA SER A 29 -21.34 -3.73 10.47
C SER A 29 -21.23 -2.22 10.60
N ILE A 30 -22.00 -1.56 11.47
CA ILE A 30 -21.88 -0.12 11.70
C ILE A 30 -20.49 0.23 12.25
N ILE A 31 -20.02 -0.50 13.26
CA ILE A 31 -18.72 -0.26 13.90
C ILE A 31 -17.57 -0.46 12.89
N SER A 32 -17.70 -1.37 11.94
CA SER A 32 -16.66 -1.61 10.91
C SER A 32 -16.41 -0.43 9.96
N TYR A 33 -17.33 0.54 9.88
CA TYR A 33 -17.13 1.79 9.14
C TYR A 33 -16.47 2.90 9.96
N ILE A 34 -16.28 2.67 11.26
CA ILE A 34 -15.68 3.64 12.18
C ILE A 34 -14.19 3.34 12.25
N ASP A 35 -13.36 4.39 12.17
CA ASP A 35 -11.94 4.21 12.37
C ASP A 35 -11.62 3.73 13.80
N TRP A 36 -10.43 3.18 13.98
CA TRP A 36 -10.03 2.62 15.27
C TRP A 36 -10.12 3.63 16.42
N ARG A 37 -9.92 4.93 16.15
CA ARG A 37 -10.02 6.00 17.15
C ARG A 37 -11.45 6.12 17.64
N GLY A 38 -12.40 6.15 16.71
CA GLY A 38 -13.83 6.14 17.01
C GLY A 38 -14.26 4.87 17.75
N VAL A 39 -13.77 3.69 17.36
CA VAL A 39 -14.05 2.42 18.06
C VAL A 39 -13.56 2.48 19.52
N ASN A 40 -12.34 2.97 19.75
CA ASN A 40 -11.80 3.14 21.10
C ASN A 40 -12.58 4.16 21.94
N CYS A 41 -12.98 5.28 21.34
CA CYS A 41 -13.86 6.25 21.97
C CYS A 41 -15.19 5.60 22.37
N LEU A 42 -15.78 4.79 21.49
CA LEU A 42 -17.02 4.06 21.78
C LEU A 42 -16.86 3.10 22.96
N MET A 43 -15.77 2.35 23.04
CA MET A 43 -15.51 1.46 24.18
C MET A 43 -15.44 2.21 25.52
N ARG A 44 -14.84 3.40 25.53
CA ARG A 44 -14.67 4.21 26.76
C ARG A 44 -15.95 4.89 27.20
N VAL A 45 -16.74 5.36 26.22
CA VAL A 45 -17.89 6.24 26.48
C VAL A 45 -19.22 5.46 26.50
N CYS A 46 -19.32 4.33 25.80
CA CYS A 46 -20.58 3.60 25.60
C CYS A 46 -20.48 2.14 26.07
N LYS A 47 -20.87 1.89 27.34
CA LYS A 47 -20.84 0.53 27.93
C LYS A 47 -21.67 -0.49 27.15
N SER A 48 -22.80 -0.10 26.55
CA SER A 48 -23.66 -1.01 25.79
C SER A 48 -23.02 -1.48 24.47
N LEU A 49 -22.08 -0.71 23.92
CA LEU A 49 -21.35 -1.07 22.71
C LEU A 49 -19.98 -1.68 23.01
N TYR A 50 -19.58 -1.76 24.28
CA TYR A 50 -18.28 -2.24 24.69
C TYR A 50 -17.98 -3.62 24.09
N ASN A 51 -18.89 -4.59 24.21
CA ASN A 51 -18.65 -5.95 23.72
C ASN A 51 -18.53 -6.02 22.20
N VAL A 52 -19.34 -5.26 21.46
CA VAL A 52 -19.30 -5.26 19.98
C VAL A 52 -18.06 -4.54 19.47
N ALA A 53 -17.71 -3.41 20.08
CA ALA A 53 -16.48 -2.68 19.76
C ALA A 53 -15.23 -3.48 20.14
N TYR A 54 -15.25 -4.16 21.28
CA TYR A 54 -14.18 -5.05 21.71
C TYR A 54 -14.03 -6.27 20.79
N HIS A 55 -15.15 -6.86 20.35
CA HIS A 55 -15.15 -7.92 19.33
C HIS A 55 -14.47 -7.45 18.05
N HIS A 56 -14.86 -6.28 17.53
CA HIS A 56 -14.30 -5.71 16.32
C HIS A 56 -12.79 -5.51 16.41
N LEU A 57 -12.27 -5.07 17.57
CA LEU A 57 -10.82 -4.94 17.79
C LEU A 57 -10.07 -6.27 17.85
N LEU A 58 -10.73 -7.38 18.15
CA LEU A 58 -10.12 -8.71 18.26
C LEU A 58 -10.29 -9.57 16.99
N GLU A 59 -11.07 -9.07 16.02
CA GLU A 59 -11.28 -9.72 14.74
C GLU A 59 -9.98 -9.76 13.92
N ASP A 60 -9.21 -8.67 13.95
CA ASP A 60 -7.93 -8.51 13.29
C ASP A 60 -6.79 -8.41 14.31
N VAL A 61 -5.89 -9.39 14.29
CA VAL A 61 -4.74 -9.44 15.21
C VAL A 61 -3.44 -9.36 14.41
N THR A 62 -2.65 -8.34 14.67
CA THR A 62 -1.34 -8.12 14.03
C THR A 62 -0.21 -8.33 15.04
N PHE A 63 0.76 -9.15 14.67
CA PHE A 63 1.97 -9.42 15.45
C PHE A 63 3.17 -8.82 14.72
N ARG A 64 3.80 -7.79 15.30
CA ARG A 64 5.06 -7.20 14.82
C ARG A 64 6.11 -7.32 15.91
N SER A 65 7.38 -7.46 15.54
CA SER A 65 8.49 -7.36 16.49
C SER A 65 8.97 -5.91 16.57
N PHE A 66 9.35 -5.43 17.74
CA PHE A 66 10.16 -4.21 17.83
C PHE A 66 11.60 -4.61 18.14
N GLN A 67 12.56 -3.93 17.50
CA GLN A 67 13.99 -4.24 17.60
C GLN A 67 14.57 -4.00 19.00
N ASP A 68 13.84 -3.36 19.93
CA ASP A 68 14.40 -2.90 21.20
C ASP A 68 14.23 -3.86 22.39
N ASP A 69 13.50 -4.97 22.27
CA ASP A 69 13.54 -6.03 23.28
C ASP A 69 13.07 -7.39 22.71
N PRO A 70 13.91 -8.45 22.68
CA PRO A 70 13.49 -9.78 22.22
C PRO A 70 12.37 -10.43 23.07
N GLU A 71 11.98 -9.78 24.19
CA GLU A 71 10.83 -10.17 25.00
C GLU A 71 9.57 -9.28 24.80
N GLU A 72 9.65 -8.16 24.08
CA GLU A 72 8.51 -7.23 23.87
C GLU A 72 8.06 -7.20 22.41
N PHE A 73 6.92 -7.84 22.15
CA PHE A 73 6.17 -7.68 20.90
C PHE A 73 5.07 -6.67 21.16
N CYS A 74 5.01 -5.63 20.32
CA CYS A 74 3.94 -4.66 20.34
C CYS A 74 3.21 -4.66 18.99
N MET A 75 2.04 -4.04 18.97
CA MET A 75 1.31 -3.75 17.74
C MET A 75 1.75 -2.38 17.17
N ASP A 76 1.65 -2.21 15.86
CA ASP A 76 2.09 -1.07 15.06
C ASP A 76 1.78 0.32 15.69
N PRO A 77 2.77 1.21 15.93
CA PRO A 77 2.60 2.51 16.59
C PRO A 77 1.63 3.46 15.89
N ASP A 78 1.36 3.30 14.60
CA ASP A 78 0.38 4.15 13.88
C ASP A 78 -1.08 3.66 14.00
N ARG A 79 -1.29 2.46 14.57
CA ARG A 79 -2.60 1.93 14.97
C ARG A 79 -2.75 1.75 16.49
N TRP A 80 -1.72 2.07 17.26
CA TRP A 80 -1.63 1.91 18.72
C TRP A 80 -1.07 3.12 19.45
N GLY A 81 -0.96 4.27 18.77
CA GLY A 81 -0.42 5.50 19.33
C GLY A 81 -1.25 6.02 20.49
N GLN A 82 -0.92 5.54 21.70
CA GLN A 82 -0.78 6.29 22.96
C GLN A 82 -1.39 5.65 24.21
N MET A 83 -1.97 4.44 24.23
CA MET A 83 -2.51 3.93 25.52
C MET A 83 -2.31 2.47 25.89
N ILE A 84 -1.71 1.61 25.07
CA ILE A 84 -1.53 0.20 25.46
C ILE A 84 -0.14 -0.38 25.03
N ASN A 85 0.80 0.44 24.57
CA ASN A 85 2.14 -0.06 24.20
C ASN A 85 3.06 -0.21 25.43
N ARG A 86 3.29 -1.47 25.85
CA ARG A 86 4.62 -2.05 26.17
C ARG A 86 4.54 -3.50 26.67
N ASP A 87 3.64 -3.83 27.60
CA ASP A 87 3.71 -5.12 28.33
C ASP A 87 2.85 -6.28 27.80
N ARG A 88 2.37 -6.28 26.54
CA ARG A 88 1.20 -7.11 26.18
C ARG A 88 1.42 -8.45 25.50
N LEU A 89 2.54 -8.80 24.87
CA LEU A 89 2.65 -10.18 24.34
C LEU A 89 2.87 -11.22 25.43
N SER A 90 3.70 -10.91 26.43
CA SER A 90 3.82 -11.72 27.65
C SER A 90 2.47 -11.81 28.38
N HIS A 91 1.70 -10.71 28.44
CA HIS A 91 0.32 -10.72 28.93
C HIS A 91 -0.69 -11.45 28.03
N LEU A 92 -0.54 -11.45 26.70
CA LEU A 92 -1.39 -12.18 25.75
C LEU A 92 -1.12 -13.68 25.80
N ILE A 93 0.15 -14.06 25.96
CA ILE A 93 0.59 -15.44 26.14
C ILE A 93 0.15 -15.96 27.51
N SER A 94 0.26 -15.15 28.57
CA SER A 94 -0.19 -15.52 29.93
C SER A 94 -1.70 -15.41 30.14
N ALA A 95 -2.38 -14.45 29.51
CA ALA A 95 -3.85 -14.33 29.46
C ALA A 95 -4.47 -15.06 28.27
N ALA A 96 -3.69 -15.85 27.52
CA ALA A 96 -4.17 -16.69 26.42
C ALA A 96 -5.38 -17.58 26.76
N PRO A 97 -5.64 -17.98 28.02
CA PRO A 97 -6.87 -18.70 28.37
C PRO A 97 -8.14 -17.84 28.33
N SER A 98 -8.06 -16.52 28.57
CA SER A 98 -9.23 -15.64 28.76
C SER A 98 -9.58 -14.78 27.54
N LEU A 99 -8.72 -14.74 26.52
CA LEU A 99 -9.02 -14.03 25.27
C LEU A 99 -10.05 -14.80 24.43
N PRO A 100 -11.05 -14.10 23.85
CA PRO A 100 -12.05 -14.72 22.97
C PRO A 100 -11.46 -14.96 21.58
N TRP A 101 -10.51 -15.88 21.48
CA TRP A 101 -9.83 -16.26 20.23
C TRP A 101 -10.77 -16.73 19.12
N ASN A 102 -11.98 -17.14 19.48
CA ASN A 102 -13.02 -17.58 18.55
C ASN A 102 -13.55 -16.43 17.68
N TRP A 103 -13.27 -15.18 18.05
CA TRP A 103 -13.63 -13.99 17.29
C TRP A 103 -12.58 -13.58 16.26
N THR A 104 -11.34 -14.05 16.41
CA THR A 104 -10.25 -13.70 15.50
C THR A 104 -10.49 -14.30 14.10
N ARG A 105 -10.61 -13.42 13.10
CA ARG A 105 -10.81 -13.76 11.69
C ARG A 105 -9.57 -13.50 10.85
N ARG A 106 -8.76 -12.51 11.20
CA ARG A 106 -7.53 -12.19 10.49
C ARG A 106 -6.35 -12.23 11.44
N ILE A 107 -5.28 -12.84 10.96
CA ILE A 107 -3.99 -12.88 11.63
C ILE A 107 -2.97 -12.26 10.70
N GLU A 108 -2.20 -11.30 11.17
CA GLU A 108 -1.07 -10.75 10.44
C GLU A 108 0.19 -11.02 11.26
N ILE A 109 1.18 -11.67 10.65
CA ILE A 109 2.49 -11.89 11.24
C ILE A 109 3.46 -11.06 10.42
N GLN A 110 3.83 -9.90 10.96
CA GLN A 110 4.65 -8.90 10.30
C GLN A 110 6.11 -9.08 10.67
N GLU A 111 6.97 -9.09 9.66
CA GLU A 111 8.42 -9.21 9.73
C GLU A 111 8.92 -10.59 10.19
N LEU A 112 10.14 -10.92 9.76
CA LEU A 112 10.77 -12.22 10.07
C LEU A 112 10.91 -12.50 11.56
N TYR A 113 11.05 -11.48 12.40
CA TYR A 113 11.17 -11.67 13.84
C TYR A 113 9.90 -12.23 14.48
N ALA A 114 8.72 -11.77 14.06
CA ALA A 114 7.47 -12.32 14.58
C ALA A 114 7.29 -13.77 14.13
N ILE A 115 7.70 -14.09 12.90
CA ILE A 115 7.72 -15.45 12.35
C ILE A 115 8.77 -16.33 13.05
N ALA A 116 9.85 -15.76 13.57
CA ALA A 116 10.85 -16.49 14.32
C ALA A 116 10.47 -16.73 15.79
N ASN A 117 9.44 -16.06 16.31
CA ASN A 117 9.07 -16.18 17.71
C ASN A 117 8.36 -17.51 18.00
N LEU A 118 9.13 -18.47 18.53
CA LEU A 118 8.65 -19.80 18.86
C LEU A 118 7.51 -19.81 19.90
N LYS A 119 7.48 -18.87 20.85
CA LYS A 119 6.43 -18.81 21.88
C LYS A 119 5.10 -18.41 21.25
N LEU A 120 5.09 -17.34 20.46
CA LEU A 120 3.94 -16.85 19.70
C LEU A 120 3.40 -17.94 18.78
N LEU A 121 4.26 -18.52 17.94
CA LEU A 121 3.82 -19.53 16.98
C LEU A 121 3.25 -20.77 17.67
N LYS A 122 3.82 -21.23 18.79
CA LYS A 122 3.26 -22.33 19.59
C LYS A 122 1.86 -22.01 20.14
N VAL A 123 1.63 -20.77 20.59
CA VAL A 123 0.30 -20.33 21.02
C VAL A 123 -0.68 -20.36 19.86
N LEU A 124 -0.31 -19.78 18.72
CA LEU A 124 -1.17 -19.78 17.52
C LEU A 124 -1.50 -21.22 17.08
N GLN A 125 -0.50 -22.10 17.01
CA GLN A 125 -0.71 -23.52 16.69
C GLN A 125 -1.70 -24.17 17.66
N ALA A 126 -1.50 -23.99 18.97
CA ALA A 126 -2.36 -24.61 19.98
C ALA A 126 -3.81 -24.11 19.87
N LYS A 127 -4.00 -22.80 19.62
CA LYS A 127 -5.34 -22.20 19.48
C LYS A 127 -6.05 -22.63 18.20
N ILE A 128 -5.32 -22.73 17.08
CA ILE A 128 -5.86 -23.20 15.81
C ILE A 128 -6.17 -24.70 15.87
N LYS A 129 -5.22 -25.54 16.32
CA LYS A 129 -5.44 -26.99 16.47
C LYS A 129 -6.56 -27.31 17.45
N GLY A 130 -6.66 -26.54 18.55
CA GLY A 130 -7.70 -26.70 19.55
C GLY A 130 -9.08 -26.20 19.12
N GLY A 131 -9.24 -25.66 17.90
CA GLY A 131 -10.49 -25.08 17.42
C GLY A 131 -10.94 -23.81 18.16
N MET A 132 -10.06 -23.24 19.00
CA MET A 132 -10.33 -22.00 19.72
C MET A 132 -10.24 -20.79 18.81
N MET A 133 -9.61 -20.93 17.63
CA MET A 133 -9.42 -19.88 16.65
C MET A 133 -9.76 -20.43 15.26
N ASN A 134 -10.53 -19.68 14.48
CA ASN A 134 -10.92 -20.06 13.12
C ASN A 134 -10.67 -18.88 12.16
N PRO A 135 -9.39 -18.52 11.93
CA PRO A 135 -9.06 -17.44 11.01
C PRO A 135 -9.60 -17.74 9.61
N GLN A 136 -10.04 -16.70 8.93
CA GLN A 136 -10.44 -16.67 7.52
C GLN A 136 -9.34 -16.02 6.66
N HIS A 137 -8.39 -15.33 7.28
CA HIS A 137 -7.28 -14.71 6.59
C HIS A 137 -6.00 -14.81 7.41
N MET A 138 -4.89 -15.08 6.74
CA MET A 138 -3.56 -14.97 7.34
C MET A 138 -2.62 -14.20 6.42
N GLU A 139 -2.01 -13.15 6.95
CA GLU A 139 -0.95 -12.40 6.30
C GLU A 139 0.39 -12.76 6.93
N ILE A 140 1.36 -13.10 6.09
CA ILE A 140 2.70 -13.50 6.51
C ILE A 140 3.70 -12.63 5.76
N ASP A 141 4.42 -11.81 6.51
CA ASP A 141 5.47 -10.95 6.00
C ASP A 141 6.84 -11.53 6.39
N VAL A 142 7.53 -12.07 5.39
CA VAL A 142 8.88 -12.63 5.48
C VAL A 142 9.91 -11.69 4.86
N THR A 143 9.62 -10.39 4.78
CA THR A 143 10.59 -9.40 4.29
C THR A 143 11.87 -9.48 5.13
N GLU A 144 13.00 -9.65 4.45
CA GLU A 144 14.31 -9.81 5.06
C GLU A 144 14.71 -8.54 5.81
N ASP A 145 15.06 -8.67 7.09
CA ASP A 145 15.60 -7.55 7.85
C ASP A 145 17.04 -7.26 7.42
N LEU A 146 17.27 -6.03 6.99
CA LEU A 146 18.57 -5.47 6.62
C LEU A 146 19.59 -5.59 7.77
N MET A 147 19.12 -5.64 9.02
CA MET A 147 19.96 -5.65 10.23
C MET A 147 20.38 -7.04 10.71
N GLY A 148 19.89 -8.14 10.11
CA GLY A 148 20.67 -9.39 10.07
C GLY A 148 20.50 -10.44 11.14
N TYR A 149 19.46 -10.33 11.95
CA TYR A 149 19.30 -11.27 13.06
C TYR A 149 18.60 -12.56 12.63
N GLN A 150 17.86 -12.54 11.50
CA GLN A 150 17.10 -13.69 11.03
C GLN A 150 17.00 -13.68 9.49
N THR A 151 17.56 -14.69 8.82
CA THR A 151 17.45 -14.89 7.37
C THR A 151 16.80 -16.22 7.00
N SER A 152 16.15 -16.88 7.97
CA SER A 152 15.68 -18.24 7.81
C SER A 152 14.32 -18.48 8.45
N LEU A 153 13.51 -19.25 7.74
CA LEU A 153 12.24 -19.83 8.20
C LEU A 153 12.45 -21.07 9.09
N GLN A 154 13.69 -21.43 9.42
CA GLN A 154 14.00 -22.61 10.23
C GLN A 154 13.19 -22.70 11.54
N PRO A 155 13.05 -21.64 12.35
CA PRO A 155 12.34 -21.75 13.63
C PRO A 155 10.86 -22.13 13.45
N CYS A 156 10.18 -21.56 12.44
CA CYS A 156 8.78 -21.87 12.18
C CYS A 156 8.58 -23.23 11.52
N THR A 157 9.56 -23.72 10.74
CA THR A 157 9.54 -25.10 10.21
C THR A 157 9.82 -26.12 11.30
N ASP A 158 10.77 -25.88 12.19
CA ASP A 158 11.18 -26.82 13.25
C ASP A 158 10.05 -27.12 14.23
N ILE A 159 9.19 -26.15 14.51
CA ILE A 159 8.01 -26.35 15.36
C ILE A 159 6.77 -26.86 14.60
N GLY A 160 6.87 -27.06 13.29
CA GLY A 160 5.75 -27.51 12.44
C GLY A 160 4.60 -26.49 12.37
N PHE A 161 4.90 -25.18 12.37
CA PHE A 161 3.87 -24.14 12.25
C PHE A 161 3.14 -24.27 10.92
N PHE A 162 3.91 -24.37 9.83
CA PHE A 162 3.34 -24.52 8.49
C PHE A 162 2.61 -25.85 8.30
N ASP A 163 3.06 -26.96 8.90
CA ASP A 163 2.31 -28.23 8.86
C ASP A 163 0.94 -28.11 9.53
N THR A 164 0.88 -27.36 10.62
CA THR A 164 -0.37 -27.06 11.33
C THR A 164 -1.30 -26.25 10.44
N MET A 165 -0.77 -25.21 9.79
CA MET A 165 -1.52 -24.35 8.90
C MET A 165 -1.97 -25.08 7.63
N LYS A 166 -1.13 -25.95 7.07
CA LYS A 166 -1.46 -26.81 5.94
C LYS A 166 -2.58 -27.79 6.28
N SER A 167 -2.52 -28.41 7.46
CA SER A 167 -3.60 -29.26 7.97
C SER A 167 -4.90 -28.48 8.17
N TYR A 168 -4.81 -27.27 8.72
CA TYR A 168 -5.96 -26.40 8.97
C TYR A 168 -6.63 -25.88 7.68
N THR A 169 -5.87 -25.78 6.59
CA THR A 169 -6.35 -25.24 5.30
C THR A 169 -6.71 -26.32 4.28
N ALA A 170 -6.47 -27.61 4.59
CA ALA A 170 -6.61 -28.72 3.64
C ALA A 170 -8.02 -28.86 3.03
N ASP A 171 -9.08 -28.50 3.77
CA ASP A 171 -10.47 -28.57 3.33
C ASP A 171 -11.05 -27.20 2.93
N LYS A 172 -10.23 -26.15 2.93
CA LYS A 172 -10.66 -24.76 2.73
C LYS A 172 -10.39 -24.29 1.31
N THR A 173 -11.39 -23.62 0.75
CA THR A 173 -11.23 -22.88 -0.50
C THR A 173 -10.78 -21.44 -0.22
N ILE A 174 -10.30 -20.74 -1.24
CA ILE A 174 -9.85 -19.34 -1.11
C ILE A 174 -10.91 -18.39 -0.52
N ASN A 175 -12.21 -18.71 -0.67
CA ASN A 175 -13.32 -17.93 -0.12
C ASN A 175 -13.57 -18.21 1.37
N LYS A 176 -13.12 -19.37 1.87
CA LYS A 176 -13.22 -19.74 3.30
C LYS A 176 -11.95 -19.36 4.06
N PHE A 177 -10.81 -19.43 3.41
CA PHE A 177 -9.53 -19.03 3.96
C PHE A 177 -8.60 -18.52 2.86
N SER A 178 -7.85 -17.46 3.12
CA SER A 178 -6.84 -16.97 2.17
C SER A 178 -5.54 -16.54 2.85
N TYR A 179 -4.43 -16.70 2.12
CA TYR A 179 -3.15 -16.12 2.50
C TYR A 179 -2.91 -14.77 1.81
N SER A 180 -2.20 -13.88 2.51
CA SER A 180 -1.46 -12.76 1.92
C SER A 180 0.01 -12.92 2.26
N LEU A 181 0.88 -12.84 1.26
CA LEU A 181 2.32 -13.02 1.45
C LEU A 181 3.05 -11.75 1.07
N ILE A 182 4.01 -11.36 1.90
CA ILE A 182 4.87 -10.21 1.68
C ILE A 182 6.32 -10.66 1.89
N GLY A 183 7.23 -10.29 1.01
CA GLY A 183 8.64 -10.62 1.16
C GLY A 183 9.43 -10.64 -0.14
N GLY A 184 10.71 -10.99 -0.05
CA GLY A 184 11.61 -11.11 -1.20
C GLY A 184 11.93 -12.56 -1.55
N SER A 185 13.21 -12.87 -1.71
CA SER A 185 13.74 -14.21 -2.05
C SER A 185 13.29 -15.33 -1.11
N LEU A 186 13.02 -15.04 0.17
CA LEU A 186 12.51 -16.04 1.11
C LEU A 186 11.15 -16.61 0.74
N LEU A 187 10.34 -15.90 -0.05
CA LEU A 187 9.07 -16.42 -0.54
C LEU A 187 9.27 -17.68 -1.41
N PHE A 188 10.41 -17.82 -2.08
CA PHE A 188 10.73 -19.03 -2.85
C PHE A 188 10.89 -20.27 -1.97
N LYS A 189 11.27 -20.09 -0.69
CA LYS A 189 11.35 -21.17 0.30
C LYS A 189 10.02 -21.50 0.96
N MET A 190 8.99 -20.67 0.73
CA MET A 190 7.64 -20.95 1.21
C MET A 190 6.90 -21.93 0.32
N GLU A 191 7.40 -22.18 -0.89
CA GLU A 191 6.88 -23.22 -1.79
C GLU A 191 6.93 -24.58 -1.06
N GLY A 192 5.77 -25.24 -0.95
CA GLY A 192 5.59 -26.50 -0.23
C GLY A 192 5.25 -26.36 1.26
N LEU A 193 5.60 -25.24 1.90
CA LEU A 193 5.21 -24.92 3.29
C LEU A 193 3.75 -24.46 3.36
N ILE A 194 3.32 -23.68 2.36
CA ILE A 194 1.93 -23.23 2.22
C ILE A 194 1.37 -23.63 0.85
N PRO A 195 0.08 -23.95 0.75
CA PRO A 195 -0.59 -24.17 -0.53
C PRO A 195 -0.80 -22.82 -1.25
N PHE A 196 -0.06 -22.59 -2.34
CA PHE A 196 -0.10 -21.34 -3.10
C PHE A 196 -1.44 -21.10 -3.81
N GLU A 197 -2.24 -22.16 -4.01
CA GLU A 197 -3.56 -22.08 -4.62
C GLU A 197 -4.57 -21.29 -3.78
N ILE A 198 -4.31 -21.07 -2.49
CA ILE A 198 -5.17 -20.25 -1.61
C ILE A 198 -4.50 -18.92 -1.23
N VAL A 199 -3.41 -18.54 -1.91
CA VAL A 199 -2.81 -17.21 -1.80
C VAL A 199 -3.63 -16.22 -2.63
N ALA A 200 -4.25 -15.25 -1.96
CA ALA A 200 -5.09 -14.24 -2.59
C ALA A 200 -4.35 -12.92 -2.85
N LYS A 201 -3.29 -12.63 -2.07
CA LYS A 201 -2.44 -11.45 -2.27
C LYS A 201 -0.96 -11.81 -2.14
N LEU A 202 -0.15 -11.15 -2.95
CA LEU A 202 1.28 -11.34 -2.99
C LEU A 202 1.95 -9.99 -3.22
N SER A 203 2.88 -9.64 -2.33
CA SER A 203 3.74 -8.47 -2.44
C SER A 203 5.19 -8.93 -2.47
N PHE A 204 5.78 -9.03 -3.66
CA PHE A 204 7.18 -9.37 -3.83
C PHE A 204 8.02 -8.10 -3.75
N VAL A 205 8.89 -7.99 -2.75
CA VAL A 205 9.76 -6.84 -2.51
C VAL A 205 11.21 -7.33 -2.44
N TYR A 206 12.03 -6.86 -3.37
CA TYR A 206 13.44 -7.23 -3.47
C TYR A 206 14.27 -6.02 -3.84
N ASP A 207 15.26 -5.66 -3.03
CA ASP A 207 16.17 -4.56 -3.34
C ASP A 207 17.62 -5.05 -3.35
N HIS A 208 18.17 -5.26 -4.54
CA HIS A 208 19.45 -5.90 -4.74
C HIS A 208 20.62 -5.20 -4.01
N SER A 209 20.56 -3.88 -3.84
CA SER A 209 21.61 -3.13 -3.13
C SER A 209 21.55 -3.28 -1.61
N GLU A 210 20.37 -3.60 -1.09
CA GLU A 210 20.11 -3.74 0.34
C GLU A 210 20.26 -5.21 0.81
N MET A 211 20.37 -6.16 -0.12
CA MET A 211 20.48 -7.57 0.19
C MET A 211 21.87 -7.94 0.69
N ARG A 212 21.92 -8.65 1.83
CA ARG A 212 23.16 -9.20 2.38
C ARG A 212 23.72 -10.33 1.52
N ILE A 213 22.83 -11.22 1.08
CA ILE A 213 23.15 -12.30 0.17
C ILE A 213 22.52 -11.94 -1.16
N VAL A 214 23.39 -11.53 -2.07
CA VAL A 214 22.99 -11.08 -3.39
C VAL A 214 22.71 -12.30 -4.25
N GLU A 215 21.43 -12.55 -4.48
CA GLU A 215 20.99 -13.61 -5.40
C GLU A 215 21.21 -13.16 -6.85
N SER A 216 21.53 -14.13 -7.71
CA SER A 216 21.70 -13.83 -9.13
C SER A 216 20.36 -13.43 -9.76
N LYS A 217 20.43 -12.59 -10.80
CA LYS A 217 19.28 -12.18 -11.64
C LYS A 217 18.41 -13.37 -12.05
N ARG A 218 19.04 -14.43 -12.55
CA ARG A 218 18.33 -15.63 -13.01
C ARG A 218 17.60 -16.34 -11.87
N VAL A 219 18.15 -16.37 -10.66
CA VAL A 219 17.50 -16.98 -9.49
C VAL A 219 16.26 -16.19 -9.09
N ILE A 220 16.36 -14.87 -8.99
CA ILE A 220 15.23 -14.00 -8.62
C ILE A 220 14.08 -14.13 -9.61
N PHE A 221 14.34 -13.98 -10.90
CA PHE A 221 13.27 -14.01 -11.90
C PHE A 221 12.74 -15.42 -12.16
N SER A 222 13.57 -16.47 -12.15
CA SER A 222 13.07 -17.85 -12.22
C SER A 222 12.20 -18.19 -11.01
N GLY A 223 12.62 -17.79 -9.81
CA GLY A 223 11.84 -17.97 -8.59
C GLY A 223 10.50 -17.25 -8.65
N LEU A 224 10.50 -16.00 -9.13
CA LEU A 224 9.27 -15.22 -9.35
C LEU A 224 8.33 -15.92 -10.34
N ILE A 225 8.85 -16.42 -11.46
CA ILE A 225 8.06 -17.15 -12.47
C ILE A 225 7.40 -18.39 -11.84
N THR A 226 8.16 -19.19 -11.10
CA THR A 226 7.64 -20.38 -10.39
C THR A 226 6.55 -19.98 -9.40
N LEU A 227 6.80 -18.94 -8.61
CA LEU A 227 5.91 -18.48 -7.56
C LEU A 227 4.57 -17.97 -8.14
N LEU A 228 4.62 -17.17 -9.20
CA LEU A 228 3.43 -16.71 -9.92
C LEU A 228 2.70 -17.86 -10.61
N GLY A 229 3.45 -18.84 -11.12
CA GLY A 229 2.88 -20.06 -11.71
C GLY A 229 2.10 -20.93 -10.72
N ALA A 230 2.47 -20.90 -9.43
CA ALA A 230 1.80 -21.62 -8.36
C ALA A 230 0.59 -20.83 -7.78
N ALA A 231 0.68 -19.51 -7.71
CA ALA A 231 -0.36 -18.63 -7.14
C ALA A 231 -1.54 -18.35 -8.10
N VAL A 232 -2.17 -19.38 -8.66
CA VAL A 232 -3.17 -19.21 -9.74
C VAL A 232 -4.44 -18.44 -9.36
N ASN A 233 -4.77 -18.39 -8.07
CA ASN A 233 -5.97 -17.70 -7.56
C ASN A 233 -5.68 -16.29 -7.00
N LEU A 234 -4.53 -15.72 -7.38
CA LEU A 234 -4.09 -14.42 -6.91
C LEU A 234 -5.04 -13.30 -7.37
N ARG A 235 -5.56 -12.52 -6.42
CA ARG A 235 -6.43 -11.36 -6.68
C ARG A 235 -5.67 -10.04 -6.68
N LYS A 236 -4.57 -9.95 -5.92
CA LYS A 236 -3.72 -8.76 -5.84
C LYS A 236 -2.25 -9.14 -5.95
N LEU A 237 -1.53 -8.47 -6.85
CA LEU A 237 -0.10 -8.63 -7.05
C LEU A 237 0.59 -7.29 -6.92
N SER A 238 1.61 -7.21 -6.07
CA SER A 238 2.54 -6.09 -6.00
C SER A 238 3.96 -6.58 -6.24
N LEU A 239 4.66 -6.00 -7.19
CA LEU A 239 6.06 -6.29 -7.52
C LEU A 239 6.89 -5.04 -7.31
N CYS A 240 7.89 -5.10 -6.43
CA CYS A 240 8.83 -4.02 -6.16
C CYS A 240 10.25 -4.61 -6.20
N ILE A 241 10.91 -4.52 -7.34
CA ILE A 241 12.23 -5.12 -7.58
C ILE A 241 13.21 -4.01 -7.96
N LYS A 242 14.17 -3.73 -7.08
CA LYS A 242 15.12 -2.62 -7.17
C LYS A 242 16.54 -3.10 -7.41
N ASN A 243 17.32 -2.27 -8.09
CA ASN A 243 18.75 -2.44 -8.36
C ASN A 243 19.15 -3.77 -9.05
N ILE A 244 18.19 -4.49 -9.64
CA ILE A 244 18.36 -5.60 -10.57
C ILE A 244 17.27 -5.60 -11.66
N GLY A 245 17.65 -5.67 -12.93
CA GLY A 245 16.74 -5.54 -14.07
C GLY A 245 16.96 -6.57 -15.18
N LEU A 246 15.90 -6.85 -15.93
CA LEU A 246 15.90 -7.67 -17.14
C LEU A 246 16.24 -6.81 -18.35
N GLU A 247 17.18 -7.31 -19.15
CA GLU A 247 17.66 -6.68 -20.38
C GLU A 247 17.16 -7.43 -21.61
N GLU A 248 17.50 -6.93 -22.80
CA GLU A 248 17.14 -7.57 -24.08
C GLU A 248 17.78 -8.95 -24.26
N ASP A 249 18.87 -9.26 -23.56
CA ASP A 249 19.47 -10.59 -23.57
C ASP A 249 18.73 -11.59 -22.66
N ASP A 250 17.82 -11.12 -21.79
CA ASP A 250 17.07 -11.94 -20.83
C ASP A 250 15.67 -12.35 -21.35
N MET A 251 15.47 -12.43 -22.67
CA MET A 251 14.15 -12.69 -23.27
C MET A 251 13.47 -13.96 -22.76
N GLU A 252 14.22 -15.02 -22.44
CA GLU A 252 13.65 -16.25 -21.86
C GLU A 252 12.92 -15.98 -20.54
N LEU A 253 13.49 -15.11 -19.68
CA LEU A 253 12.89 -14.72 -18.40
C LEU A 253 11.69 -13.79 -18.61
N VAL A 254 11.78 -12.85 -19.56
CA VAL A 254 10.66 -11.96 -19.93
C VAL A 254 9.46 -12.77 -20.42
N GLU A 255 9.69 -13.72 -21.33
CA GLU A 255 8.66 -14.66 -21.81
C GLU A 255 8.12 -15.57 -20.70
N GLY A 256 8.97 -15.95 -19.75
CA GLY A 256 8.57 -16.67 -18.55
C GLY A 256 7.59 -15.87 -17.69
N ILE A 257 7.88 -14.59 -17.43
CA ILE A 257 7.00 -13.71 -16.65
C ILE A 257 5.69 -13.46 -17.40
N GLN A 258 5.74 -13.21 -18.73
CA GLN A 258 4.53 -13.04 -19.53
C GLN A 258 3.63 -14.28 -19.44
N ARG A 259 4.18 -15.49 -19.62
CA ARG A 259 3.42 -16.74 -19.48
C ARG A 259 2.84 -16.92 -18.08
N ALA A 260 3.53 -16.45 -17.04
CA ALA A 260 3.00 -16.49 -15.69
C ALA A 260 1.82 -15.52 -15.53
N PHE A 261 1.93 -14.29 -16.03
CA PHE A 261 0.86 -13.30 -16.02
C PHE A 261 -0.37 -13.79 -16.79
N ASP A 262 -0.18 -14.41 -17.95
CA ASP A 262 -1.27 -14.94 -18.78
C ASP A 262 -2.14 -15.95 -18.03
N ARG A 263 -1.62 -16.62 -16.99
CA ARG A 263 -2.35 -17.60 -16.15
C ARG A 263 -3.10 -16.97 -14.98
N LEU A 264 -2.85 -15.71 -14.66
CA LEU A 264 -3.44 -15.03 -13.50
C LEU A 264 -4.82 -14.44 -13.83
N HIS A 265 -5.76 -15.28 -14.26
CA HIS A 265 -7.11 -14.88 -14.68
C HIS A 265 -7.98 -14.31 -13.55
N THR A 266 -7.60 -14.52 -12.29
CA THR A 266 -8.32 -14.01 -11.13
C THR A 266 -7.76 -12.68 -10.60
N LEU A 267 -6.69 -12.17 -11.22
CA LEU A 267 -6.01 -10.96 -10.78
C LEU A 267 -6.86 -9.73 -11.08
N VAL A 268 -7.15 -8.97 -10.02
CA VAL A 268 -7.96 -7.75 -10.07
C VAL A 268 -7.09 -6.50 -9.93
N GLU A 269 -6.01 -6.59 -9.16
CA GLU A 269 -5.10 -5.48 -8.89
C GLU A 269 -3.66 -5.88 -9.17
N LEU A 270 -2.98 -5.10 -10.02
CA LEU A 270 -1.57 -5.25 -10.35
C LEU A 270 -0.83 -3.95 -10.07
N ASN A 271 0.15 -4.01 -9.17
CA ASN A 271 1.05 -2.91 -8.85
C ASN A 271 2.47 -3.32 -9.22
N ILE A 272 3.07 -2.64 -10.21
CA ILE A 272 4.48 -2.78 -10.54
C ILE A 272 5.16 -1.50 -10.08
N VAL A 273 5.93 -1.60 -9.01
CA VAL A 273 6.60 -0.49 -8.33
C VAL A 273 8.10 -0.66 -8.50
N THR A 274 8.59 -0.42 -9.72
CA THR A 274 9.98 -0.16 -10.16
C THR A 274 10.20 -0.64 -11.60
N GLY A 275 11.24 -0.13 -12.25
CA GLY A 275 11.70 -0.55 -13.60
C GLY A 275 12.62 -1.78 -13.60
N PHE A 276 12.21 -2.91 -13.00
CA PHE A 276 12.99 -4.15 -13.14
C PHE A 276 12.99 -4.70 -14.58
N LEU A 277 12.22 -4.10 -15.47
CA LEU A 277 12.30 -4.28 -16.90
C LEU A 277 13.06 -3.09 -17.48
N LYS A 278 14.00 -3.34 -18.40
CA LYS A 278 14.56 -2.28 -19.24
C LYS A 278 13.41 -1.49 -19.88
N ASP A 279 13.56 -0.18 -20.00
CA ASP A 279 12.49 0.75 -20.39
C ASP A 279 11.78 0.40 -21.72
N SER A 280 12.40 -0.39 -22.62
CA SER A 280 11.84 -0.83 -23.91
C SER A 280 11.00 -2.13 -23.82
N ILE A 281 11.09 -2.84 -22.70
CA ILE A 281 10.38 -4.10 -22.45
C ILE A 281 9.01 -3.79 -21.85
N PHE A 282 7.97 -4.33 -22.47
CA PHE A 282 6.60 -4.22 -22.00
C PHE A 282 6.02 -5.62 -21.81
N ILE A 283 5.49 -5.89 -20.62
CA ILE A 283 4.76 -7.12 -20.30
C ILE A 283 3.28 -6.76 -20.26
N ASN A 284 2.48 -7.51 -21.02
CA ASN A 284 1.03 -7.32 -21.01
C ASN A 284 0.48 -7.71 -19.64
N PRO A 285 -0.25 -6.80 -18.96
CA PRO A 285 -0.98 -7.17 -17.77
C PRO A 285 -2.08 -8.20 -18.08
N PRO A 286 -2.52 -9.00 -17.08
CA PRO A 286 -3.63 -9.92 -17.26
C PRO A 286 -4.91 -9.16 -17.70
N PRO A 287 -5.77 -9.74 -18.56
CA PRO A 287 -6.88 -9.01 -19.18
C PRO A 287 -8.00 -8.62 -18.21
N ASP A 288 -8.08 -9.30 -17.06
CA ASP A 288 -9.16 -9.17 -16.10
C ASP A 288 -8.91 -8.13 -14.99
N ILE A 289 -7.77 -7.42 -15.04
CA ILE A 289 -7.43 -6.41 -14.05
C ILE A 289 -8.38 -5.22 -14.10
N LYS A 290 -8.66 -4.66 -12.91
CA LYS A 290 -9.43 -3.43 -12.70
C LYS A 290 -8.56 -2.28 -12.24
N PHE A 291 -7.50 -2.58 -11.48
CA PHE A 291 -6.59 -1.59 -10.92
C PHE A 291 -5.18 -1.89 -11.40
N LEU A 292 -4.59 -0.92 -12.11
CA LEU A 292 -3.23 -1.02 -12.61
C LEU A 292 -2.42 0.17 -12.10
N LEU A 293 -1.35 -0.12 -11.36
CA LEU A 293 -0.31 0.86 -11.03
C LEU A 293 0.99 0.43 -11.70
N LEU A 294 1.53 1.31 -12.53
CA LEU A 294 2.83 1.16 -13.15
C LEU A 294 3.72 2.32 -12.68
N ARG A 295 4.77 1.99 -11.94
CA ARG A 295 5.84 2.89 -11.59
C ARG A 295 7.15 2.38 -12.16
N CYS A 296 7.42 2.68 -13.43
CA CYS A 296 8.58 2.20 -14.18
C CYS A 296 9.10 3.28 -15.14
N GLY A 297 10.28 3.07 -15.72
CA GLY A 297 10.72 3.87 -16.87
C GLY A 297 9.89 3.53 -18.11
N HIS A 298 9.71 4.50 -19.00
CA HIS A 298 8.93 4.33 -20.23
C HIS A 298 9.74 4.89 -21.41
N THR A 299 9.99 4.10 -22.47
CA THR A 299 10.45 4.64 -23.77
C THR A 299 9.28 4.85 -24.73
N PRO A 300 9.47 5.58 -25.85
CA PRO A 300 8.48 5.65 -26.92
C PRO A 300 8.01 4.27 -27.42
N LEU A 301 8.91 3.29 -27.52
CA LEU A 301 8.54 1.91 -27.89
C LEU A 301 7.64 1.27 -26.84
N TRP A 302 7.91 1.49 -25.55
CA TRP A 302 7.05 1.04 -24.46
C TRP A 302 5.66 1.66 -24.57
N TRP A 303 5.57 2.97 -24.77
CA TRP A 303 4.30 3.69 -24.94
C TRP A 303 3.51 3.18 -26.13
N HIS A 304 4.18 2.86 -27.23
CA HIS A 304 3.55 2.26 -28.40
C HIS A 304 2.99 0.86 -28.11
N LYS A 305 3.70 0.00 -27.37
CA LYS A 305 3.18 -1.31 -26.94
C LYS A 305 2.03 -1.16 -25.95
N PHE A 306 2.16 -0.25 -24.99
CA PHE A 306 1.14 0.04 -23.99
C PHE A 306 -0.15 0.54 -24.63
N SER A 307 -0.07 1.41 -25.65
CA SER A 307 -1.25 1.95 -26.32
C SER A 307 -2.09 0.90 -27.05
N GLN A 308 -1.46 -0.22 -27.44
CA GLN A 308 -2.11 -1.36 -28.09
C GLN A 308 -2.70 -2.37 -27.10
N CYS A 309 -2.39 -2.25 -25.80
CA CYS A 309 -2.80 -3.21 -24.78
C CYS A 309 -4.31 -3.12 -24.52
N LYS A 310 -5.03 -4.20 -24.82
CA LYS A 310 -6.48 -4.29 -24.59
C LYS A 310 -6.72 -4.70 -23.13
N LEU A 311 -7.00 -3.72 -22.28
CA LEU A 311 -7.39 -3.93 -20.89
C LEU A 311 -8.91 -3.68 -20.75
N PRO A 312 -9.78 -4.64 -21.11
CA PRO A 312 -11.22 -4.42 -21.24
C PRO A 312 -11.92 -4.11 -19.91
N LYS A 313 -11.37 -4.54 -18.78
CA LYS A 313 -11.98 -4.38 -17.45
C LYS A 313 -11.31 -3.29 -16.59
N ILE A 314 -10.36 -2.54 -17.14
CA ILE A 314 -9.62 -1.55 -16.36
C ILE A 314 -10.54 -0.42 -15.90
N GLU A 315 -10.54 -0.15 -14.60
CA GLU A 315 -11.34 0.92 -13.98
C GLU A 315 -10.44 2.05 -13.49
N SER A 316 -9.22 1.73 -13.03
CA SER A 316 -8.27 2.68 -12.47
C SER A 316 -6.84 2.42 -12.96
N LEU A 317 -6.21 3.48 -13.46
CA LEU A 317 -4.84 3.46 -13.98
C LEU A 317 -3.99 4.51 -13.27
N THR A 318 -2.85 4.09 -12.73
CA THR A 318 -1.82 4.97 -12.18
C THR A 318 -0.51 4.79 -12.94
N LEU A 319 0.00 5.84 -13.57
CA LEU A 319 1.27 5.85 -14.29
C LEU A 319 2.26 6.83 -13.65
N ILE A 320 3.36 6.33 -13.11
CA ILE A 320 4.39 7.16 -12.45
C ILE A 320 5.74 6.81 -13.08
N PRO A 321 6.49 7.74 -13.68
CA PRO A 321 7.82 7.42 -14.16
C PRO A 321 8.71 7.11 -12.96
N ASP A 322 9.54 6.08 -13.07
CA ASP A 322 10.53 5.80 -12.04
C ASP A 322 11.62 6.89 -12.03
N ASP A 323 12.23 7.15 -10.88
CA ASP A 323 13.37 8.06 -10.80
C ASP A 323 14.52 7.42 -11.57
N SER A 324 15.16 8.18 -12.47
CA SER A 324 16.10 7.84 -13.56
C SER A 324 17.39 7.10 -13.18
N ARG A 325 17.36 6.20 -12.19
CA ARG A 325 18.54 5.53 -11.63
C ARG A 325 19.04 4.34 -12.43
N TRP A 326 18.26 3.86 -13.41
CA TRP A 326 18.54 2.60 -14.12
C TRP A 326 19.14 2.76 -15.51
N CYS A 327 19.04 3.93 -16.10
CA CYS A 327 19.62 4.24 -17.39
C CYS A 327 20.39 5.54 -17.22
N SER A 328 21.68 5.54 -17.59
CA SER A 328 22.39 6.81 -17.66
C SER A 328 21.61 7.74 -18.59
N GLU A 329 21.56 9.03 -18.27
CA GLU A 329 20.83 10.02 -19.08
C GLU A 329 21.23 9.93 -20.57
N HIS A 330 22.49 9.57 -20.80
CA HIS A 330 23.06 9.33 -22.11
C HIS A 330 22.55 8.06 -22.82
N GLU A 331 22.41 6.93 -22.13
CA GLU A 331 21.80 5.71 -22.72
C GLU A 331 20.31 5.92 -22.99
N ARG A 332 19.62 6.62 -22.09
CA ARG A 332 18.22 7.00 -22.28
C ARG A 332 18.07 7.87 -23.52
N GLU A 333 18.94 8.87 -23.68
CA GLU A 333 18.94 9.75 -24.85
C GLU A 333 19.27 9.01 -26.15
N ARG A 334 20.23 8.06 -26.13
CA ARG A 334 20.50 7.20 -27.30
C ARG A 334 19.32 6.32 -27.67
N LEU A 335 18.63 5.72 -26.70
CA LEU A 335 17.43 4.90 -26.93
C LEU A 335 16.29 5.75 -27.49
N LEU A 336 16.09 6.94 -26.92
CA LEU A 336 15.11 7.90 -27.42
C LEU A 336 15.42 8.31 -28.87
N GLU A 337 16.67 8.58 -29.20
CA GLU A 337 17.07 8.96 -30.56
C GLU A 337 16.93 7.80 -31.55
N ALA A 338 17.31 6.58 -31.17
CA ALA A 338 17.14 5.39 -31.98
C ALA A 338 15.66 5.07 -32.25
N GLU A 339 14.79 5.29 -31.25
CA GLU A 339 13.35 5.03 -31.36
C GLU A 339 12.57 6.15 -32.06
N ARG A 340 13.08 7.40 -32.06
CA ARG A 340 12.46 8.53 -32.79
C ARG A 340 12.32 8.27 -34.29
N HIS A 341 13.23 7.50 -34.87
CA HIS A 341 13.16 7.13 -36.29
C HIS A 341 12.10 6.06 -36.60
N LEU A 342 11.61 5.36 -35.58
CA LEU A 342 10.67 4.24 -35.73
C LEU A 342 9.21 4.67 -35.54
N ILE A 343 8.95 5.91 -35.10
CA ILE A 343 7.61 6.33 -34.69
C ILE A 343 7.25 7.72 -35.21
N SER A 344 5.96 7.93 -35.52
CA SER A 344 5.45 9.19 -36.04
C SER A 344 5.67 10.34 -35.05
N ALA A 345 6.29 11.42 -35.55
CA ALA A 345 6.42 12.68 -34.84
C ALA A 345 5.51 13.74 -35.46
N ASP A 346 5.05 14.68 -34.64
CA ASP A 346 4.31 15.84 -35.13
C ASP A 346 5.22 16.88 -35.81
N SER A 347 4.64 17.96 -36.31
CA SER A 347 5.38 19.07 -36.92
C SER A 347 6.37 19.77 -35.97
N SER A 348 6.28 19.52 -34.66
CA SER A 348 7.21 20.00 -33.64
C SER A 348 8.29 18.97 -33.26
N GLY A 349 8.29 17.80 -33.90
CA GLY A 349 9.22 16.71 -33.62
C GLY A 349 8.86 15.89 -32.37
N LYS A 350 7.66 16.07 -31.80
CA LYS A 350 7.24 15.34 -30.60
C LYS A 350 6.59 14.02 -30.98
N PHE A 351 6.95 12.97 -30.24
CA PHE A 351 6.39 11.64 -30.36
C PHE A 351 4.86 11.65 -30.14
N GLN A 352 4.14 10.93 -31.00
CA GLN A 352 2.70 10.71 -30.94
C GLN A 352 2.36 9.23 -31.12
N ILE A 353 1.28 8.79 -30.50
CA ILE A 353 0.67 7.48 -30.73
C ILE A 353 -0.59 7.63 -31.59
N ALA A 354 -0.87 6.64 -32.44
CA ALA A 354 -2.00 6.71 -33.36
C ALA A 354 -3.35 6.50 -32.68
N ASP A 355 -3.42 5.63 -31.68
CA ASP A 355 -4.66 5.26 -30.99
C ASP A 355 -4.37 4.75 -29.58
N LEU A 356 -5.42 4.63 -28.77
CA LEU A 356 -5.39 4.02 -27.45
C LEU A 356 -6.49 2.95 -27.34
N ALA A 357 -6.08 1.69 -27.11
CA ALA A 357 -6.99 0.55 -27.02
C ALA A 357 -7.87 0.54 -25.75
N MET A 358 -7.47 1.28 -24.72
CA MET A 358 -8.15 1.36 -23.42
C MET A 358 -9.38 2.28 -23.49
N THR A 359 -10.56 1.73 -23.16
CA THR A 359 -11.87 2.40 -23.36
C THR A 359 -12.82 2.35 -22.15
N THR A 360 -12.42 1.74 -21.04
CA THR A 360 -13.29 1.52 -19.87
C THR A 360 -12.85 2.23 -18.59
N LEU A 361 -11.89 3.14 -18.68
CA LEU A 361 -11.25 3.78 -17.54
C LEU A 361 -12.15 4.83 -16.85
N TYR A 362 -12.22 4.79 -15.51
CA TYR A 362 -12.97 5.75 -14.69
C TYR A 362 -12.07 6.64 -13.83
N HIS A 363 -10.88 6.15 -13.47
CA HIS A 363 -9.89 6.87 -12.69
C HIS A 363 -8.53 6.83 -13.37
N PHE A 364 -7.92 8.02 -13.51
CA PHE A 364 -6.57 8.15 -14.03
C PHE A 364 -5.74 9.02 -13.10
N ARG A 365 -4.53 8.55 -12.79
CA ARG A 365 -3.51 9.34 -12.11
C ARG A 365 -2.20 9.16 -12.84
N GLY A 366 -1.56 10.26 -13.24
CA GLY A 366 -0.31 10.14 -13.98
C GLY A 366 0.64 11.31 -13.83
N THR A 367 1.92 10.97 -13.86
CA THR A 367 3.03 11.90 -14.11
C THR A 367 3.74 11.43 -15.38
N PHE A 368 4.21 12.36 -16.20
CA PHE A 368 4.83 12.04 -17.48
C PHE A 368 6.22 12.66 -17.54
N ASP A 369 7.16 11.92 -18.11
CA ASP A 369 8.47 12.41 -18.48
C ASP A 369 8.50 12.76 -19.98
N SER A 370 9.68 13.17 -20.47
CA SER A 370 9.85 13.63 -21.85
C SER A 370 9.66 12.55 -22.92
N SER A 371 9.55 11.27 -22.55
CA SER A 371 9.29 10.17 -23.48
C SER A 371 7.81 9.91 -23.75
N ALA A 372 6.91 10.54 -22.98
CA ALA A 372 5.48 10.35 -23.13
C ALA A 372 4.95 10.91 -24.46
N PRO A 373 3.93 10.27 -25.07
CA PRO A 373 3.31 10.78 -26.29
C PRO A 373 2.63 12.11 -25.99
N SER A 374 2.89 13.11 -26.84
CA SER A 374 2.32 14.45 -26.68
C SER A 374 0.79 14.46 -26.73
N ASN A 375 0.18 13.50 -27.42
CA ASN A 375 -1.27 13.35 -27.58
C ASN A 375 -1.89 12.27 -26.67
N PHE A 376 -1.13 11.69 -25.71
CA PHE A 376 -1.63 10.59 -24.88
C PHE A 376 -2.87 10.96 -24.07
N LEU A 377 -2.85 12.11 -23.39
CA LEU A 377 -3.98 12.55 -22.57
C LEU A 377 -5.23 12.83 -23.42
N ASP A 378 -5.05 13.44 -24.60
CA ASP A 378 -6.17 13.73 -25.49
C ASP A 378 -6.87 12.44 -25.92
N LEU A 379 -6.09 11.44 -26.36
CA LEU A 379 -6.62 10.12 -26.70
C LEU A 379 -7.24 9.41 -25.49
N LEU A 380 -6.64 9.52 -24.31
CA LEU A 380 -7.19 8.94 -23.08
C LEU A 380 -8.59 9.48 -22.79
N PHE A 381 -8.78 10.79 -22.87
CA PHE A 381 -10.09 11.43 -22.64
C PHE A 381 -11.07 11.16 -23.78
N GLU A 382 -10.62 11.13 -25.03
CA GLU A 382 -11.46 10.80 -26.18
C GLU A 382 -12.06 9.39 -26.04
N LYS A 383 -11.23 8.41 -25.66
CA LYS A 383 -11.64 7.00 -25.54
C LYS A 383 -12.40 6.69 -24.26
N ASN A 384 -12.28 7.52 -23.23
CA ASN A 384 -12.85 7.26 -21.91
C ASN A 384 -13.67 8.48 -21.44
N PRO A 385 -14.84 8.75 -22.05
CA PRO A 385 -15.65 9.94 -21.72
C PRO A 385 -16.18 9.95 -20.28
N GLY A 386 -16.16 8.80 -19.59
CA GLY A 386 -16.50 8.66 -18.17
C GLY A 386 -15.42 9.15 -17.19
N LEU A 387 -14.21 9.47 -17.67
CA LEU A 387 -13.16 10.07 -16.84
C LEU A 387 -13.60 11.45 -16.34
N THR A 388 -13.94 11.55 -15.06
CA THR A 388 -14.30 12.84 -14.47
C THR A 388 -13.06 13.72 -14.35
N ARG A 389 -13.09 14.93 -14.93
CA ARG A 389 -11.99 15.92 -14.81
C ARG A 389 -11.64 16.28 -13.36
N ALA A 390 -12.52 16.00 -12.40
CA ALA A 390 -12.30 16.22 -10.96
C ALA A 390 -11.40 15.13 -10.31
N SER A 391 -11.22 13.97 -10.95
CA SER A 391 -10.27 12.92 -10.52
C SER A 391 -8.81 13.28 -10.79
N ASN A 392 -8.53 14.48 -11.33
CA ASN A 392 -7.23 14.90 -11.80
C ASN A 392 -6.29 15.33 -10.67
N ASP A 393 -5.68 14.34 -10.02
CA ASP A 393 -4.41 14.52 -9.29
C ASP A 393 -3.24 14.91 -10.23
N VAL A 394 -3.43 14.80 -11.55
CA VAL A 394 -2.44 15.21 -12.57
C VAL A 394 -2.04 16.68 -12.41
N MET A 395 -3.00 17.58 -12.15
CA MET A 395 -2.73 19.01 -11.85
C MET A 395 -2.01 19.19 -10.51
N PHE A 396 -2.38 18.40 -9.49
CA PHE A 396 -1.76 18.50 -8.17
C PHE A 396 -0.30 18.03 -8.19
N TYR A 397 0.01 16.96 -8.94
CA TYR A 397 1.36 16.41 -8.99
C TYR A 397 2.28 17.08 -10.01
N GLN A 398 1.77 17.62 -11.12
CA GLN A 398 2.60 18.26 -12.14
C GLN A 398 2.81 19.76 -11.89
N ILE A 399 1.84 20.46 -11.29
CA ILE A 399 1.92 21.91 -11.07
C ILE A 399 2.09 22.20 -9.57
N ILE A 400 1.22 21.65 -8.72
CA ILE A 400 1.20 22.03 -7.30
C ILE A 400 2.37 21.40 -6.53
N ARG A 401 2.71 20.12 -6.75
CA ARG A 401 3.78 19.45 -6.00
C ARG A 401 5.18 20.02 -6.28
N PRO A 402 5.59 20.33 -7.53
CA PRO A 402 6.87 21.01 -7.76
C PRO A 402 6.87 22.41 -7.15
N MET A 403 5.77 23.16 -7.23
CA MET A 403 5.65 24.46 -6.56
C MET A 403 5.76 24.33 -5.04
N VAL A 404 5.06 23.38 -4.41
CA VAL A 404 5.12 23.11 -2.97
C VAL A 404 6.51 22.62 -2.56
N SER A 405 7.13 21.73 -3.33
CA SER A 405 8.48 21.23 -3.06
C SER A 405 9.53 22.33 -3.20
N MET A 406 9.43 23.19 -4.22
CA MET A 406 10.32 24.32 -4.42
C MET A 406 10.12 25.37 -3.31
N THR A 407 8.88 25.62 -2.88
CA THR A 407 8.57 26.46 -1.72
C THR A 407 9.13 25.86 -0.43
N ILE A 408 8.98 24.56 -0.19
CA ILE A 408 9.55 23.88 0.99
C ILE A 408 11.09 23.94 0.96
N SER A 409 11.73 23.74 -0.19
CA SER A 409 13.19 23.88 -0.33
C SER A 409 13.67 25.30 -0.07
N ARG A 410 12.97 26.32 -0.61
CA ARG A 410 13.27 27.74 -0.33
C ARG A 410 13.05 28.09 1.15
N ILE A 411 12.01 27.54 1.78
CA ILE A 411 11.77 27.67 3.23
C ILE A 411 12.90 27.00 4.01
N ARG A 412 13.35 25.80 3.64
CA ARG A 412 14.48 25.11 4.28
C ARG A 412 15.79 25.87 4.12
N GLU A 413 16.10 26.38 2.92
CA GLU A 413 17.27 27.21 2.67
C GLU A 413 17.25 28.49 3.50
N ARG A 414 16.08 29.14 3.62
CA ARG A 414 15.90 30.27 4.53
C ARG A 414 16.06 29.88 5.99
N ILE A 415 15.44 28.78 6.44
CA ILE A 415 15.61 28.28 7.82
C ILE A 415 17.08 27.98 8.11
N ILE A 416 17.83 27.41 7.17
CA ILE A 416 19.27 27.14 7.31
C ILE A 416 20.06 28.46 7.33
N LYS A 417 19.77 29.40 6.43
CA LYS A 417 20.42 30.71 6.33
C LYS A 417 20.16 31.60 7.54
N TYR A 418 18.97 31.50 8.12
CA TYR A 418 18.57 32.23 9.32
C TYR A 418 18.71 31.37 10.58
N ARG A 419 19.24 30.14 10.49
CA ARG A 419 19.34 29.20 11.62
C ARG A 419 20.14 29.80 12.75
N ASP A 420 21.24 30.48 12.43
CA ASP A 420 22.13 31.05 13.44
C ASP A 420 21.51 32.32 14.07
N SER A 421 20.88 33.18 13.26
CA SER A 421 20.22 34.40 13.76
C SER A 421 18.91 34.11 14.51
N ALA A 422 18.13 33.12 14.08
CA ALA A 422 16.86 32.75 14.67
C ALA A 422 17.06 31.84 15.88
N ALA A 423 18.04 30.92 15.88
CA ALA A 423 18.34 30.12 17.08
C ALA A 423 18.85 30.98 18.23
N ASP A 424 19.63 32.04 17.95
CA ASP A 424 20.07 32.99 18.96
C ASP A 424 18.90 33.81 19.54
N GLU A 425 18.01 34.33 18.67
CA GLU A 425 16.80 35.04 19.11
C GLU A 425 15.79 34.12 19.83
N TYR A 426 15.70 32.86 19.40
CA TYR A 426 14.81 31.82 19.96
C TYR A 426 15.35 31.30 21.30
N CYS A 427 16.66 31.13 21.45
CA CYS A 427 17.31 30.83 22.73
C CYS A 427 17.10 31.96 23.74
N GLU A 428 17.23 33.22 23.32
CA GLU A 428 16.99 34.37 24.20
C GLU A 428 15.52 34.52 24.61
N LYS A 429 14.57 34.27 23.70
CA LYS A 429 13.12 34.28 24.00
C LYS A 429 12.66 33.08 24.83
N TRP A 430 13.28 31.91 24.66
CA TRP A 430 13.02 30.72 25.47
C TRP A 430 13.58 30.86 26.89
N LYS A 431 14.78 31.43 27.04
CA LYS A 431 15.33 31.85 28.36
C LYS A 431 14.45 32.88 29.07
N ALA A 432 13.69 33.70 28.33
CA ALA A 432 12.74 34.67 28.86
C ALA A 432 11.36 34.08 29.27
N GLY A 433 11.15 32.77 29.18
CA GLY A 433 10.02 32.07 29.82
C GLY A 433 8.68 32.08 29.09
N LYS A 434 8.64 32.33 27.76
CA LYS A 434 7.40 32.20 26.98
C LYS A 434 7.10 30.73 26.61
N ARG A 435 5.85 30.29 26.76
CA ARG A 435 5.40 28.91 26.49
C ARG A 435 5.41 28.60 24.99
N GLY A 436 5.77 27.37 24.63
CA GLY A 436 6.03 26.92 23.25
C GLY A 436 4.88 27.15 22.25
N GLU A 437 3.62 27.15 22.68
CA GLU A 437 2.47 27.35 21.79
C GLU A 437 2.34 28.80 21.26
N GLU A 438 2.78 29.82 22.02
CA GLU A 438 2.78 31.21 21.53
C GLU A 438 3.92 31.43 20.53
N LEU A 439 5.08 30.79 20.75
CA LEU A 439 6.23 30.84 19.85
C LEU A 439 5.95 30.14 18.51
N GLU A 440 5.22 29.02 18.53
CA GLU A 440 4.81 28.31 17.32
C GLU A 440 3.80 29.14 16.48
N LYS A 441 2.86 29.82 17.16
CA LYS A 441 1.91 30.75 16.50
C LYS A 441 2.61 31.97 15.89
N ASP A 442 3.55 32.57 16.60
CA ASP A 442 4.30 33.73 16.09
C ASP A 442 5.20 33.35 14.90
N LEU A 443 5.80 32.15 14.93
CA LEU A 443 6.59 31.62 13.82
C LEU A 443 5.73 31.35 12.58
N LEU A 444 4.57 30.69 12.76
CA LEU A 444 3.63 30.44 11.67
C LEU A 444 3.08 31.74 11.07
N LYS A 445 2.82 32.74 11.91
CA LYS A 445 2.38 34.07 11.48
C LYS A 445 3.46 34.79 10.66
N GLY A 446 4.72 34.77 11.11
CA GLY A 446 5.84 35.36 10.37
C GLY A 446 6.06 34.69 9.01
N ILE A 447 5.93 33.36 8.93
CA ILE A 447 6.01 32.62 7.66
C ILE A 447 4.86 33.02 6.73
N LEU A 448 3.64 33.14 7.24
CA LEU A 448 2.46 33.57 6.47
C LEU A 448 2.61 35.00 5.93
N GLU A 449 3.12 35.93 6.73
CA GLU A 449 3.32 37.33 6.31
C GLU A 449 4.37 37.44 5.19
N VAL A 450 5.46 36.66 5.25
CA VAL A 450 6.48 36.62 4.20
C VAL A 450 5.93 36.03 2.90
N LEU A 451 5.19 34.92 2.99
CA LEU A 451 4.56 34.29 1.82
C LEU A 451 3.51 35.20 1.16
N THR A 452 2.76 35.97 1.98
CA THR A 452 1.76 36.91 1.47
C THR A 452 2.41 38.12 0.80
N LYS A 453 3.54 38.60 1.33
CA LYS A 453 4.29 39.71 0.77
C LYS A 453 4.93 39.35 -0.58
N GLU A 454 5.49 38.16 -0.71
CA GLU A 454 6.05 37.67 -1.99
C GLU A 454 4.96 37.40 -3.04
N ALA A 455 3.78 36.91 -2.63
CA ALA A 455 2.63 36.76 -3.54
C ALA A 455 2.08 38.11 -4.06
N LEU A 456 2.31 39.21 -3.33
CA LEU A 456 1.96 40.56 -3.74
C LEU A 456 3.04 41.23 -4.60
N GLU A 457 4.31 40.92 -4.35
CA GLU A 457 5.45 41.41 -5.16
C GLU A 457 5.54 40.69 -6.52
N GLY A 458 5.23 39.40 -6.58
CA GLY A 458 5.13 38.64 -7.85
C GLY A 458 4.00 39.07 -8.79
N LYS A 459 2.99 39.81 -8.29
CA LYS A 459 1.93 40.43 -9.11
C LYS A 459 2.29 41.79 -9.72
N ARG A 460 3.49 42.32 -9.42
CA ARG A 460 3.99 43.57 -10.03
C ARG A 460 4.97 43.35 -11.19
N GLU A 461 5.34 42.09 -11.46
CA GLU A 461 6.23 41.71 -12.58
C GLU A 461 5.50 40.97 -13.71
N GLU A 462 4.16 40.89 -13.65
CA GLU A 462 3.27 40.69 -14.82
C GLU A 462 2.62 42.03 -15.19
#